data_AF-Q0AWX9-F1
#
_entry.id   AF-Q0AWX9-F1
#
_cell.length_a   1.000
_cell.length_b   1.000
_cell.length_c   1.000
_cell.angle_alpha   90.00
_cell.angle_beta   90.00
_cell.angle_gamma   90.00
#
_symmetry.space_group_name_H-M   'P 1'
#
loop_
_entity.id
_entity.type
_entity.pdbx_description
1 polymer ?
#
loop_
_entity_poly.entity_id
_entity_poly.type
_entity_poly.pdbx_seq_one_letter_code
_entity_poly.pdbx_strand_id
1 'polypeptide(L)' 'MIILSPWLLTEEGKYEFRQGKDAWKEAAQIAARCPHFQPDEEEEQVADENCSCYNCRYRRWTQESFLCLKL' A
#
# COMPACT_ATOMS: atom_id res chain seq x y z
N MET A 1 12.65 18.11 -1.03
CA MET A 1 11.41 17.50 -1.56
C MET A 1 10.47 17.29 -0.38
N ILE A 2 9.38 18.05 -0.30
CA ILE A 2 8.38 17.86 0.76
C ILE A 2 7.64 16.58 0.40
N ILE A 3 7.86 15.50 1.14
CA ILE A 3 7.04 14.29 0.98
C ILE A 3 5.70 14.62 1.64
N LEU A 4 4.74 15.06 0.82
CA LEU A 4 3.33 14.95 1.16
C LEU A 4 3.08 13.44 1.38
N SER A 5 2.50 13.08 2.53
CA SER A 5 2.23 11.70 2.94
C SER A 5 1.84 10.80 1.75
N PRO A 6 2.36 9.56 1.66
CA PRO A 6 1.98 8.62 0.61
C PRO A 6 0.50 8.20 0.70
N TRP A 7 -0.17 8.59 1.77
CA TRP A 7 -1.58 8.29 2.04
C TRP A 7 -2.46 9.54 1.83
N LEU A 8 -3.58 9.34 1.16
CA LEU A 8 -4.69 10.28 1.05
C LEU A 8 -5.77 9.87 2.05
N LEU A 9 -6.21 10.80 2.91
CA LEU A 9 -7.39 10.58 3.75
C LEU A 9 -8.64 10.82 2.90
N THR A 10 -9.44 9.78 2.70
CA THR A 10 -10.71 9.88 1.96
C THR A 10 -11.79 10.54 2.82
N GLU A 11 -12.90 10.95 2.22
CA GLU A 11 -14.07 11.49 2.94
C GLU A 11 -14.66 10.49 3.94
N GLU A 12 -14.48 9.19 3.69
CA GLU A 12 -14.86 8.10 4.60
C GLU A 12 -13.88 7.87 5.76
N GLY A 13 -12.83 8.70 5.87
CA GLY A 13 -11.82 8.58 6.91
C GLY A 13 -10.85 7.41 6.72
N LYS A 14 -10.68 6.90 5.49
CA LYS A 14 -9.77 5.78 5.17
C LYS A 14 -8.50 6.32 4.51
N TYR A 15 -7.39 5.60 4.67
CA TYR A 15 -6.13 5.96 4.04
C TYR A 15 -5.92 5.20 2.74
N GLU A 16 -6.09 5.89 1.61
CA GLU A 16 -5.82 5.35 0.27
C GLU A 16 -4.40 5.70 -0.18
N PHE A 17 -3.73 4.76 -0.84
CA PHE A 17 -2.40 4.99 -1.40
C PHE A 17 -2.47 5.96 -2.59
N ARG A 18 -1.69 7.05 -2.52
CA ARG A 18 -1.80 8.19 -3.45
C ARG A 18 -1.30 7.87 -4.86
N GLN A 19 -0.33 6.99 -5.02
CA GLN A 19 0.36 6.77 -6.29
C GLN A 19 -0.33 5.74 -7.20
N GLY A 20 -1.42 5.11 -6.73
CA GLY A 20 -2.23 4.19 -7.54
C GLY A 20 -1.70 2.76 -7.58
N LYS A 21 -2.32 1.91 -8.42
CA LYS A 21 -2.01 0.46 -8.53
C LYS A 21 -0.80 0.09 -9.38
N ASP A 22 -0.23 1.04 -10.13
CA ASP A 22 0.92 0.80 -11.01
C ASP A 22 2.25 1.35 -10.45
N ALA A 23 2.25 1.83 -9.21
CA ALA A 23 3.39 2.42 -8.51
C ALA A 23 4.15 1.38 -7.66
N TRP A 24 4.61 0.32 -8.34
CA TRP A 24 5.32 -0.84 -7.76
C TRP A 24 6.50 -0.44 -6.88
N LYS A 25 7.37 0.43 -7.40
CA LYS A 25 8.58 0.86 -6.71
C LYS A 25 8.25 1.66 -5.44
N GLU A 26 7.28 2.54 -5.51
CA GLU A 26 6.85 3.37 -4.38
C GLU A 26 6.19 2.52 -3.30
N ALA A 27 5.34 1.57 -3.69
CA ALA A 27 4.70 0.62 -2.77
C ALA A 27 5.73 -0.24 -2.03
N ALA A 28 6.79 -0.69 -2.71
CA ALA A 28 7.92 -1.41 -2.10
C ALA A 28 8.72 -0.53 -1.13
N GLN A 29 9.04 0.71 -1.51
CA GLN A 29 9.78 1.64 -0.66
C GLN A 29 9.04 1.99 0.64
N ILE A 30 7.71 2.09 0.58
CA ILE A 30 6.87 2.35 1.74
C ILE A 30 6.80 1.10 2.63
N ALA A 31 6.57 -0.08 2.06
CA ALA A 31 6.51 -1.32 2.81
C ALA A 31 7.81 -1.62 3.57
N ALA A 32 8.96 -1.38 2.93
CA ALA A 32 10.29 -1.55 3.53
C ALA A 32 10.52 -0.69 4.79
N ARG A 33 9.71 0.35 5.01
CA ARG A 33 9.77 1.25 6.18
C ARG A 33 8.53 1.13 7.08
N CYS A 34 7.59 0.25 6.75
CA CYS A 34 6.32 0.13 7.44
C CYS A 34 6.45 -0.83 8.64
N PRO A 35 6.26 -0.35 9.88
CA PRO A 35 6.34 -1.21 11.07
C PRO A 35 5.17 -2.20 11.18
N HIS A 36 4.14 -2.04 10.34
CA HIS A 36 2.95 -2.88 10.33
C HIS A 36 2.87 -3.78 9.09
N PHE A 37 3.90 -3.79 8.23
CA PHE A 37 3.91 -4.67 7.07
C PHE A 37 3.83 -6.12 7.53
N GLN A 38 2.86 -6.83 6.95
CA GLN A 38 2.71 -8.27 7.10
C GLN A 38 2.35 -8.82 5.73
N PRO A 39 3.13 -9.75 5.17
CA PRO A 39 2.82 -10.34 3.87
C PRO A 39 1.43 -10.98 3.91
N ASP A 40 0.71 -10.86 2.80
CA ASP A 40 -0.50 -11.63 2.51
C ASP A 40 -0.13 -13.08 2.18
N GLU A 41 -1.15 -13.94 2.06
CA GLU A 41 -0.94 -15.31 1.57
C GLU A 41 -0.25 -15.28 0.20
N GLU A 42 0.70 -16.18 -0.07
CA GLU A 42 1.55 -16.14 -1.29
C GLU A 42 0.71 -16.13 -2.58
N GLU A 43 -0.42 -16.84 -2.59
CA GLU A 43 -1.35 -16.91 -3.73
C GLU A 43 -2.08 -15.58 -4.01
N GLU A 44 -2.12 -14.67 -3.03
CA GLU A 44 -2.76 -13.35 -3.11
C GLU A 44 -1.76 -12.22 -3.39
N GLN A 45 -0.46 -12.53 -3.41
CA GLN A 45 0.59 -11.58 -3.71
C GLN A 45 0.65 -11.31 -5.22
N VAL A 46 0.80 -10.04 -5.59
CA VAL A 46 0.74 -9.58 -6.99
C VAL A 46 2.00 -8.82 -7.43
N ALA A 47 2.83 -8.37 -6.49
CA ALA A 47 4.09 -7.71 -6.78
C ALA A 47 5.24 -8.72 -6.73
N ASP A 48 6.23 -8.56 -7.61
CA ASP A 48 7.45 -9.37 -7.61
C ASP A 48 8.29 -9.13 -6.35
N GLU A 49 8.25 -7.93 -5.77
CA GLU A 49 8.90 -7.64 -4.50
C GLU A 49 8.14 -8.27 -3.32
N ASN A 50 8.79 -9.22 -2.62
CA ASN A 50 8.26 -9.83 -1.39
C ASN A 50 7.81 -8.80 -0.34
N CYS A 51 8.46 -7.64 -0.27
CA CYS A 51 8.09 -6.54 0.61
C CYS A 51 7.52 -5.37 -0.19
N SER A 52 6.21 -5.41 -0.44
CA SER A 52 5.46 -4.37 -1.15
C SER A 52 4.10 -4.13 -0.48
N CYS A 53 3.61 -2.89 -0.46
CA CYS A 53 2.26 -2.62 0.08
C CYS A 53 1.18 -3.39 -0.70
N TYR A 54 1.43 -3.69 -1.98
CA TYR A 54 0.58 -4.56 -2.81
C TYR A 54 0.55 -6.02 -2.36
N ASN A 55 1.53 -6.45 -1.57
CA ASN A 55 1.61 -7.80 -0.99
C ASN A 55 1.29 -7.78 0.51
N CYS A 56 0.76 -6.68 1.05
CA CYS A 56 0.43 -6.57 2.47
C CYS A 56 -1.00 -7.06 2.74
N ARG A 57 -1.20 -7.94 3.74
CA ARG A 57 -2.53 -8.45 4.13
C ARG A 57 -3.53 -7.38 4.57
N TYR A 58 -3.03 -6.20 4.92
CA TYR A 58 -3.82 -5.05 5.34
C TYR A 58 -4.26 -4.14 4.19
N ARG A 59 -3.87 -4.44 2.94
CA ARG A 59 -4.35 -3.71 1.76
C ARG A 59 -5.81 -4.05 1.45
N ARG A 60 -6.59 -3.11 0.93
CA ARG A 60 -7.88 -3.40 0.28
C ARG A 60 -7.92 -2.68 -1.05
N TRP A 61 -7.96 -3.45 -2.14
CA TRP A 61 -7.99 -2.90 -3.49
C TRP A 61 -9.19 -1.97 -3.69
N THR A 62 -8.93 -0.84 -4.32
CA THR A 62 -9.94 0.03 -4.92
C THR A 62 -9.79 -0.05 -6.43
N GLN A 63 -10.62 0.67 -7.17
CA GLN A 63 -10.54 0.66 -8.63
C GLN A 63 -9.20 1.23 -9.14
N GLU A 64 -8.70 2.26 -8.45
CA GLU A 64 -7.53 3.04 -8.85
C GLU A 64 -6.27 2.69 -8.03
N SER A 65 -6.43 2.16 -6.82
CA SER A 65 -5.36 2.00 -5.84
C SER A 65 -5.70 0.93 -4.79
N PHE A 66 -5.31 1.16 -3.53
CA PHE A 66 -5.70 0.36 -2.37
C PHE A 66 -5.74 1.21 -1.09
N LEU A 67 -6.54 0.74 -0.12
CA LEU A 67 -6.61 1.27 1.24
C LEU A 67 -5.63 0.53 2.16
N CYS A 68 -5.05 1.22 3.14
CA CYS A 68 -4.33 0.59 4.24
C CYS A 68 -5.22 0.50 5.49
N LEU A 69 -5.50 -0.72 5.97
CA LEU A 69 -6.33 -0.96 7.16
C LEU A 69 -5.55 -0.91 8.49
N LYS A 70 -4.29 -0.44 8.47
CA LYS A 70 -3.46 -0.27 9.67
C LYS A 70 -3.13 1.17 10.01
N LEU A 71 -3.63 2.11 9.22
CA LEU A 71 -3.49 3.54 9.43
C LEU A 71 -4.80 4.15 9.89
#